data_AF-A0A3C1WBK6-F1
#
_entry.id   AF-A0A3C1WBK6-F1
#
_cell.length_a   1.000
_cell.length_b   1.000
_cell.length_c   1.000
_cell.angle_alpha   90.00
_cell.angle_beta   90.00
_cell.angle_gamma   90.00
#
_symmetry.space_group_name_H-M   'P 1'
#
loop_
_entity.id
_entity.type
_entity.pdbx_description
1 polymer ?
#
loop_
_entity_poly.entity_id
_entity_poly.type
_entity_poly.pdbx_seq_one_letter_code
_entity_poly.pdbx_strand_id
1 'polypeptide(L)'
;MSRLAQVFSNLPKGQKAFIPFITAGDSGLDNTYDLMQTLVDNGADVIELGVPFSDPMADGPVIAKSHERAVADGVSLHDVLDLVKRFRQSNNTTAIVLM
;
A
#
# COMPACT_ATOMS: atom_id res chain seq x y z
N MET A 1 10.85 11.16 -14.91
CA MET A 1 11.24 10.73 -13.55
C MET A 1 10.23 9.70 -13.05
N SER A 2 10.62 8.80 -12.15
CA SER A 2 9.67 7.89 -11.48
C SER A 2 8.76 8.68 -10.53
N ARG A 3 7.57 8.15 -10.20
CA ARG A 3 6.67 8.77 -9.20
C ARG A 3 7.37 8.97 -7.86
N LEU A 4 8.14 7.98 -7.42
CA LEU A 4 8.90 8.05 -6.17
C LEU A 4 9.90 9.22 -6.17
N ALA A 5 10.70 9.36 -7.24
CA ALA A 5 11.64 10.48 -7.36
C ALA A 5 10.92 11.83 -7.37
N GLN A 6 9.74 11.90 -8.01
CA GLN A 6 8.92 13.10 -8.05
C GLN A 6 8.37 13.49 -6.66
N VAL A 7 7.91 12.51 -5.88
CA VAL A 7 7.45 12.72 -4.49
C VAL A 7 8.55 13.39 -3.67
N PHE A 8 9.75 12.79 -3.62
CA PHE A 8 10.85 13.34 -2.82
C PHE A 8 11.36 14.70 -3.33
N SER A 9 11.29 14.94 -4.63
CA SER A 9 11.67 16.24 -5.22
C SER A 9 10.66 17.35 -4.90
N ASN A 10 9.41 16.99 -4.62
CA ASN A 10 8.33 17.93 -4.32
C ASN A 10 8.14 18.15 -2.81
N LEU A 11 8.81 17.39 -1.94
CA LEU A 11 8.72 17.58 -0.50
C LEU A 11 9.23 18.98 -0.11
N PRO A 12 8.47 19.73 0.72
CA PRO A 12 8.92 20.98 1.27
C PRO A 12 10.26 20.83 2.01
N LYS A 13 11.10 21.86 1.91
CA LYS A 13 12.41 21.85 2.56
C LYS A 13 12.25 21.64 4.07
N GLY A 14 12.91 20.62 4.60
CA GLY A 14 12.85 20.26 6.02
C GLY A 14 11.73 19.27 6.38
N GLN A 15 10.84 18.94 5.45
CA GLN A 15 9.81 17.93 5.64
C GLN A 15 10.37 16.53 5.35
N LYS A 16 9.84 15.54 6.08
CA LYS A 16 10.11 14.11 5.86
C LYS A 16 8.88 13.48 5.22
N ALA A 17 9.10 12.47 4.38
CA ALA A 17 8.02 11.69 3.81
C ALA A 17 7.30 10.88 4.90
N PHE A 18 5.98 10.83 4.85
CA PHE A 18 5.18 9.86 5.58
C PHE A 18 4.83 8.68 4.66
N ILE A 19 5.26 7.48 5.05
CA ILE A 19 5.13 6.25 4.25
C ILE A 19 4.42 5.18 5.10
N PRO A 20 3.07 5.14 5.09
CA PRO A 20 2.32 4.07 5.73
C PRO A 20 2.46 2.74 4.97
N PHE A 21 2.53 1.66 5.74
CA PHE A 21 2.39 0.29 5.26
C PHE A 21 1.00 -0.26 5.58
N ILE A 22 0.37 -0.93 4.61
CA ILE A 22 -0.84 -1.72 4.79
C ILE A 22 -0.74 -3.03 3.99
N THR A 23 -1.28 -4.13 4.51
CA THR A 23 -1.36 -5.40 3.77
C THR A 23 -2.60 -5.39 2.89
N ALA A 24 -2.42 -5.68 1.60
CA ALA A 24 -3.54 -5.75 0.67
C ALA A 24 -4.49 -6.88 1.03
N GLY A 25 -5.77 -6.55 1.15
CA GLY A 25 -6.83 -7.51 1.45
C GLY A 25 -6.94 -7.89 2.93
N ASP A 26 -6.16 -7.29 3.84
CA ASP A 26 -6.44 -7.42 5.27
C ASP A 26 -7.79 -6.77 5.58
N SER A 27 -8.77 -7.58 5.96
CA SER A 27 -10.19 -7.18 6.06
C SER A 27 -10.85 -6.83 4.72
N GLY A 28 -10.34 -7.34 3.59
CA GLY A 28 -10.94 -7.21 2.26
C GLY A 28 -10.35 -6.14 1.34
N LEU A 29 -10.43 -6.38 0.02
CA LEU A 29 -9.82 -5.52 -1.00
C LEU A 29 -10.52 -4.16 -1.18
N ASP A 30 -11.84 -4.10 -1.06
CA ASP A 30 -12.57 -2.82 -1.11
C ASP A 30 -12.22 -1.93 0.09
N ASN A 31 -12.09 -2.53 1.28
CA ASN A 31 -11.61 -1.81 2.46
C ASN A 31 -10.16 -1.33 2.28
N THR A 32 -9.31 -2.13 1.63
CA THR A 32 -7.94 -1.72 1.28
C THR A 32 -7.97 -0.51 0.33
N TYR A 33 -8.84 -0.52 -0.69
CA TYR A 33 -9.00 0.60 -1.62
C TYR A 33 -9.39 1.90 -0.91
N ASP A 34 -10.42 1.84 -0.07
CA ASP A 34 -10.90 3.01 0.69
C ASP A 34 -9.84 3.50 1.67
N LEU A 35 -9.08 2.59 2.29
CA LEU A 35 -7.96 2.94 3.16
C LEU A 35 -6.82 3.62 2.38
N MET A 36 -6.47 3.14 1.19
CA MET A 36 -5.46 3.80 0.34
C MET A 36 -5.85 5.24 0.03
N GLN A 37 -7.12 5.49 -0.31
CA GLN A 37 -7.62 6.85 -0.55
C GLN A 37 -7.56 7.70 0.72
N THR A 38 -8.01 7.14 1.85
CA THR A 38 -7.97 7.81 3.15
C THR A 38 -6.53 8.19 3.55
N LEU A 39 -5.56 7.30 3.33
CA LEU A 39 -4.16 7.57 3.63
C LEU A 39 -3.63 8.75 2.80
N VAL A 40 -3.94 8.80 1.51
CA VAL A 40 -3.55 9.94 0.65
C VAL A 40 -4.22 11.24 1.13
N ASP A 41 -5.52 11.21 1.37
CA ASP A 41 -6.29 12.39 1.79
C ASP A 41 -5.79 12.94 3.14
N ASN A 42 -5.15 12.11 3.96
CA ASN A 42 -4.57 12.47 5.25
C ASN A 42 -3.04 12.64 5.22
N GLY A 43 -2.43 12.75 4.04
CA GLY A 43 -1.04 13.19 3.89
C GLY A 43 0.02 12.10 3.74
N ALA A 44 -0.36 10.88 3.33
CA ALA A 44 0.61 9.88 2.90
C ALA A 44 1.31 10.31 1.58
N ASP A 45 2.63 10.40 1.62
CA ASP A 45 3.46 10.75 0.45
C ASP A 45 3.67 9.54 -0.47
N VAL A 46 3.80 8.36 0.13
CA VAL A 46 3.99 7.06 -0.52
C VAL A 46 3.15 6.03 0.22
N ILE A 47 2.61 5.03 -0.48
CA ILE A 47 1.98 3.87 0.16
C ILE A 47 2.85 2.65 -0.07
N GLU A 48 3.24 1.97 1.00
CA GLU A 48 3.73 0.60 0.94
C GLU A 48 2.53 -0.35 1.03
N LEU A 49 2.31 -1.11 -0.03
CA LEU A 49 1.20 -2.04 -0.15
C LEU A 49 1.75 -3.46 -0.13
N GLY A 50 1.60 -4.14 1.00
CA GLY A 50 2.06 -5.50 1.20
C GLY A 50 1.27 -6.49 0.36
N VAL A 51 1.96 -7.31 -0.42
CA VAL A 51 1.41 -8.47 -1.09
C VAL A 51 1.32 -9.60 -0.07
N PRO A 52 0.12 -10.12 0.25
CA PRO A 52 -0.02 -11.16 1.25
C PRO A 52 0.73 -12.43 0.83
N PHE A 53 1.41 -13.03 1.80
CA PHE A 53 2.32 -14.16 1.60
C PHE A 53 2.16 -15.16 2.75
N SER A 54 2.25 -16.46 2.44
CA SER A 54 1.96 -17.53 3.40
C SER A 54 3.03 -17.74 4.47
N ASP A 55 4.24 -17.20 4.28
CA ASP A 55 5.37 -17.41 5.19
C ASP A 55 6.13 -16.10 5.51
N PRO A 56 5.50 -15.11 6.17
CA PRO A 56 6.07 -13.78 6.41
C PRO A 56 7.07 -13.77 7.59
N MET A 57 8.14 -14.59 7.51
CA MET A 57 9.11 -14.77 8.61
C MET A 57 9.91 -13.51 8.97
N ALA A 58 10.02 -12.55 8.05
CA ALA A 58 10.75 -11.31 8.26
C ALA A 58 9.93 -10.25 9.03
N ASP A 59 8.61 -10.46 9.13
CA ASP A 59 7.68 -9.49 9.67
C ASP A 59 7.41 -9.68 11.16
N GLY A 60 7.07 -8.59 11.83
CA GLY A 60 6.60 -8.63 13.21
C GLY A 60 5.23 -9.31 13.32
N PRO A 61 4.82 -9.72 14.54
CA PRO A 61 3.60 -10.50 14.76
C PRO A 61 2.30 -9.82 14.34
N VAL A 62 2.29 -8.48 14.25
CA VAL A 62 1.12 -7.73 13.79
C VAL A 62 0.96 -7.84 12.27
N ILE A 63 2.06 -7.68 11.53
CA ILE A 63 2.09 -7.76 10.06
C ILE A 63 1.95 -9.22 9.61
N ALA A 64 2.63 -10.17 10.27
CA ALA A 64 2.44 -11.59 9.95
C ALA A 64 0.96 -12.00 10.02
N LYS A 65 0.21 -11.52 11.03
CA LYS A 65 -1.23 -11.77 11.14
C LYS A 65 -2.09 -11.08 10.08
N SER A 66 -1.69 -9.90 9.57
CA SER A 66 -2.43 -9.27 8.45
C SER A 66 -2.24 -10.05 7.16
N HIS A 67 -1.04 -10.61 6.92
CA HIS A 67 -0.79 -11.54 5.83
C HIS A 67 -1.65 -12.81 5.96
N GLU A 68 -1.68 -13.44 7.15
CA GLU A 68 -2.51 -14.62 7.40
C GLU A 68 -4.01 -14.38 7.09
N ARG A 69 -4.57 -13.25 7.53
CA ARG A 69 -5.98 -12.91 7.25
C ARG A 69 -6.23 -12.72 5.75
N ALA A 70 -5.38 -11.96 5.07
CA ALA A 70 -5.53 -11.73 3.64
C ALA A 70 -5.35 -13.01 2.80
N VAL A 71 -4.39 -13.88 3.16
CA VAL A 71 -4.21 -15.20 2.51
C VAL A 71 -5.42 -16.11 2.76
N ALA A 72 -5.99 -16.10 3.97
CA ALA A 72 -7.18 -16.89 4.29
C ALA A 72 -8.40 -16.47 3.44
N ASP A 73 -8.47 -15.18 3.08
CA ASP A 73 -9.50 -14.64 2.18
C ASP A 73 -9.18 -14.88 0.68
N GLY A 74 -8.07 -15.58 0.37
CA GLY A 74 -7.72 -15.97 -1.00
C GLY A 74 -7.06 -14.88 -1.83
N VAL A 75 -6.58 -13.79 -1.20
CA VAL A 75 -5.99 -12.65 -1.91
C VAL A 75 -4.67 -13.07 -2.57
N SER A 76 -4.56 -12.79 -3.86
CA SER A 76 -3.41 -13.11 -4.70
C SER A 76 -2.68 -11.87 -5.21
N LEU A 77 -1.48 -12.05 -5.77
CA LEU A 77 -0.77 -10.97 -6.46
C LEU A 77 -1.60 -10.33 -7.59
N HIS A 78 -2.42 -11.11 -8.30
CA HIS A 78 -3.27 -10.57 -9.36
C HIS A 78 -4.28 -9.57 -8.80
N ASP A 79 -4.90 -9.90 -7.67
CA ASP A 79 -5.86 -9.00 -7.01
C ASP A 79 -5.19 -7.70 -6.55
N VAL A 80 -3.96 -7.78 -6.02
CA VAL A 80 -3.18 -6.59 -5.62
C VAL A 80 -2.87 -5.71 -6.84
N LEU A 81 -2.46 -6.30 -7.96
CA LEU A 81 -2.17 -5.55 -9.19
C LEU A 81 -3.44 -4.90 -9.77
N ASP A 82 -4.59 -5.58 -9.73
CA ASP A 82 -5.88 -5.03 -10.14
C ASP A 82 -6.36 -3.91 -9.21
N LEU A 83 -6.14 -4.06 -7.90
CA LEU A 83 -6.39 -3.00 -6.91
C LEU A 83 -5.54 -1.75 -7.21
N VAL A 84 -4.24 -1.92 -7.46
CA VAL A 84 -3.37 -0.80 -7.86
C VAL A 84 -3.84 -0.17 -9.16
N LYS A 85 -4.24 -0.97 -10.15
CA LYS A 85 -4.78 -0.47 -11.43
C LYS A 85 -6.04 0.35 -11.21
N ARG A 86 -6.96 -0.09 -10.35
CA ARG A 86 -8.17 0.65 -9.94
C ARG A 86 -7.80 1.96 -9.24
N PHE A 87 -6.90 1.94 -8.27
CA PHE A 87 -6.41 3.14 -7.58
C PHE A 87 -5.81 4.16 -8.54
N ARG A 88 -5.11 3.70 -9.59
CA ARG A 88 -4.50 4.58 -10.60
C ARG A 88 -5.51 5.31 -11.47
N GLN A 89 -6.77 4.89 -11.50
CA GLN A 89 -7.83 5.61 -12.22
C GLN A 89 -8.17 6.96 -11.55
N SER A 90 -8.03 7.05 -10.23
CA SER A 90 -8.31 8.28 -9.45
C SER A 90 -7.03 8.99 -8.98
N ASN A 91 -5.91 8.28 -8.81
CA ASN A 91 -4.66 8.86 -8.34
C ASN A 91 -3.45 8.40 -9.17
N ASN A 92 -2.88 9.32 -9.95
CA ASN A 92 -1.72 9.05 -10.81
C ASN A 92 -0.38 9.57 -10.26
N THR A 93 -0.37 10.19 -9.08
CA THR A 93 0.79 10.93 -8.54
C THR A 93 1.43 10.22 -7.35
N THR A 94 0.65 9.76 -6.38
CA THR A 94 1.15 9.07 -5.17
C THR A 94 1.92 7.82 -5.57
N ALA A 95 3.16 7.67 -5.09
CA ALA A 95 3.94 6.47 -5.35
C ALA A 95 3.37 5.28 -4.56
N ILE A 96 3.32 4.11 -5.21
CA ILE A 96 2.99 2.83 -4.56
C ILE A 96 4.23 1.95 -4.68
N VAL A 97 4.65 1.37 -3.57
CA VAL A 97 5.71 0.37 -3.49
C VAL A 97 5.04 -0.93 -3.08
N LEU A 98 5.16 -1.97 -3.92
CA LEU A 98 4.71 -3.31 -3.56
C LEU A 98 5.82 -3.96 -2.72
N MET A 99 5.43 -4.50 -1.56
CA MET A 99 6.30 -5.22 -0.61
C MET A 99 5.86 -6.67 -0.52
#